data_AF-A0A7S1DXC4-F1
#
_entry.id   AF-A0A7S1DXC4-F1
#
_cell.length_a   1.000
_cell.length_b   1.000
_cell.length_c   1.000
_cell.angle_alpha   90.00
_cell.angle_beta   90.00
_cell.angle_gamma   90.00
#
_symmetry.space_group_name_H-M   'P 1'
#
loop_
_entity.id
_entity.type
_entity.pdbx_description
1 polymer ?
#
loop_
_entity_poly.entity_id
_entity_poly.type
_entity_poly.pdbx_seq_one_letter_code
_entity_poly.pdbx_strand_id
1 'polypeptide(L)'
;MFAGSKASFLLKNLVEAGFHSNHNKLIFEIIYEIKKTINDLSGILERSKKEKIFWDENPRIVCVILIKKKTIERNIKSLFFFFFHRTKQIELLFWLNNFGFSKHFFSHYFSKQEFKYLNIYNQILNDYFNQIQINLLKKDQFFSETFLSD
;
A
#
# COMPACT_ATOMS: atom_id res chain seq x y z
N MET A 1 19.01 16.92 -9.96
CA MET A 1 17.95 15.89 -9.89
C MET A 1 16.91 16.36 -8.87
N PHE A 2 15.67 16.64 -9.28
CA PHE A 2 14.62 17.14 -8.39
C PHE A 2 14.21 16.06 -7.38
N ALA A 3 14.15 16.40 -6.08
CA ALA A 3 13.67 15.49 -5.04
C ALA A 3 12.22 15.05 -5.34
N GLY A 4 11.92 13.75 -5.24
CA GLY A 4 10.61 13.19 -5.56
C GLY A 4 10.30 12.95 -7.05
N SER A 5 11.29 13.10 -7.95
CA SER A 5 11.12 12.75 -9.37
C SER A 5 10.84 11.25 -9.56
N LYS A 6 11.49 10.40 -8.76
CA LYS A 6 11.32 8.94 -8.80
C LYS A 6 9.92 8.49 -8.40
N ALA A 7 9.38 9.12 -7.35
CA ALA A 7 8.00 8.89 -6.91
C ALA A 7 6.98 9.29 -8.00
N SER A 8 7.24 10.39 -8.70
CA SER A 8 6.40 10.84 -9.80
C SER A 8 6.47 9.88 -11.00
N PHE A 9 7.65 9.36 -11.30
CA PHE A 9 7.84 8.32 -12.32
C PHE A 9 7.15 7.00 -11.96
N LEU A 10 7.16 6.60 -10.67
CA LEU A 10 6.44 5.43 -10.19
C LEU A 10 4.93 5.53 -10.47
N LEU A 11 4.34 6.68 -10.14
CA LEU A 11 2.91 6.92 -10.35
C LEU A 11 2.56 6.99 -11.84
N LYS A 12 3.42 7.62 -12.65
CA LYS A 12 3.23 7.66 -14.11
C LYS A 12 3.23 6.24 -14.70
N ASN A 13 4.19 5.41 -14.32
CA ASN A 13 4.26 4.02 -14.80
C ASN A 13 3.05 3.20 -14.38
N LEU A 14 2.46 3.48 -13.22
CA LEU A 14 1.24 2.81 -12.77
C LEU A 14 0.02 3.16 -13.65
N VAL A 15 -0.04 4.38 -14.18
CA VAL A 15 -1.09 4.80 -15.13
C VAL A 15 -0.87 4.17 -16.52
N GLU A 16 0.38 4.06 -16.96
CA GLU A 16 0.72 3.66 -18.34
C GLU A 16 0.91 2.14 -18.54
N ALA A 17 1.42 1.40 -17.55
CA ALA A 17 1.95 0.05 -17.76
C ALA A 17 0.99 -1.11 -17.42
N GLY A 18 -0.22 -0.84 -16.91
CA GLY A 18 -1.11 -1.90 -16.44
C GLY A 18 -0.45 -2.81 -15.38
N PHE A 19 -0.79 -4.10 -15.38
CA PHE A 19 -0.31 -5.07 -14.37
C PHE A 19 1.16 -5.53 -14.51
N HIS A 20 1.89 -5.01 -15.50
CA HIS A 20 2.96 -5.78 -16.14
C HIS A 20 4.40 -5.50 -15.70
N SER A 21 4.66 -4.68 -14.68
CA SER A 21 6.04 -4.45 -14.24
C SER A 21 6.32 -4.69 -12.76
N ASN A 22 7.44 -5.35 -12.50
CA ASN A 22 8.06 -5.44 -11.19
C ASN A 22 8.72 -4.09 -10.86
N HIS A 23 8.07 -3.27 -10.03
CA HIS A 23 8.54 -1.95 -9.65
C HIS A 23 9.51 -1.96 -8.45
N ASN A 24 9.97 -3.13 -7.99
CA ASN A 24 10.77 -3.25 -6.77
C ASN A 24 11.98 -2.32 -6.77
N LYS A 25 12.73 -2.25 -7.88
CA LYS A 25 13.89 -1.36 -8.00
C LYS A 25 13.51 0.10 -7.70
N LEU A 26 12.44 0.59 -8.32
CA LEU A 26 11.99 1.96 -8.17
C LEU A 26 11.50 2.25 -6.75
N ILE A 27 10.76 1.31 -6.15
CA ILE A 27 10.31 1.38 -4.75
C ILE A 27 11.53 1.47 -3.81
N PHE A 28 12.54 0.61 -3.99
CA PHE A 28 13.76 0.64 -3.19
C PHE A 28 14.50 1.97 -3.31
N GLU A 29 14.58 2.53 -4.52
CA GLU A 29 15.22 3.83 -4.72
C GLU A 29 14.47 4.97 -3.99
N ILE A 30 13.14 4.94 -3.96
CA ILE A 30 12.33 5.92 -3.22
C ILE A 30 12.53 5.77 -1.70
N ILE A 31 12.52 4.53 -1.20
CA ILE A 31 12.78 4.24 0.23
C ILE A 31 14.17 4.74 0.63
N TYR A 32 15.19 4.52 -0.21
CA TYR A 32 16.53 5.02 0.03
C TYR A 32 16.59 6.55 0.07
N GLU A 33 15.88 7.24 -0.83
CA GLU A 33 15.78 8.71 -0.82
C GLU A 33 15.13 9.24 0.46
N ILE A 34 14.06 8.57 0.94
CA ILE A 34 13.43 8.89 2.22
C ILE A 34 14.44 8.72 3.36
N LYS A 35 15.11 7.57 3.45
CA LYS A 35 16.08 7.27 4.51
C LYS A 35 17.22 8.28 4.54
N LYS A 36 17.77 8.62 3.37
CA LYS A 36 18.81 9.65 3.25
C LYS A 36 18.31 11.01 3.76
N THR A 37 17.11 11.42 3.38
CA THR A 37 16.53 12.70 3.79
C THR A 37 16.28 12.76 5.30
N ILE A 38 15.84 11.66 5.91
CA ILE A 38 15.68 11.54 7.37
C ILE A 38 17.03 11.68 8.06
N ASN A 39 18.07 10.97 7.59
CA ASN A 39 19.41 11.06 8.17
C ASN A 39 19.97 12.48 8.09
N ASP A 40 19.77 13.18 6.97
CA ASP A 40 20.17 14.58 6.83
C ASP A 40 19.46 15.48 7.87
N LEU A 41 18.16 15.28 8.09
CA LEU A 41 17.39 16.03 9.08
C LEU A 41 17.86 15.74 10.52
N SER A 42 18.14 14.48 10.84
CA SER A 42 18.71 14.09 12.13
C SER A 42 20.07 14.75 12.36
N GLY A 43 20.93 14.80 11.34
CA GLY A 43 22.22 15.49 11.45
C GLY A 43 22.08 17.00 11.69
N ILE A 44 21.10 17.65 11.06
CA ILE A 44 20.79 19.07 11.31
C ILE A 44 20.31 19.27 12.76
N LEU A 45 19.41 18.39 13.24
CA LEU A 45 18.90 18.39 14.62
C LEU A 45 20.02 18.25 15.65
N GLU A 46 20.90 17.27 15.47
CA GLU A 46 22.01 17.00 16.38
C GLU A 46 23.00 18.16 16.43
N ARG A 47 23.40 18.68 15.25
CA ARG A 47 24.30 19.84 15.18
C ARG A 47 23.71 21.05 15.87
N SER A 48 22.43 21.34 15.62
CA SER A 48 21.76 22.50 16.21
C SER A 48 21.68 22.41 17.74
N LYS A 49 21.44 21.22 18.29
CA LYS A 49 21.49 20.98 19.74
C LYS A 49 22.89 21.23 20.29
N LYS A 50 23.93 20.72 19.62
CA LYS A 50 25.33 20.86 20.05
C LYS A 50 25.80 22.32 20.02
N GLU A 51 25.43 23.05 18.97
CA GLU A 51 25.85 24.43 18.70
C GLU A 51 24.91 25.48 19.31
N LYS A 52 23.83 25.05 19.99
CA LYS A 52 22.78 25.92 20.56
C LYS A 52 22.18 26.88 19.52
N ILE A 53 21.94 26.38 18.30
CA ILE A 53 21.34 27.16 17.22
C ILE A 53 19.81 27.17 17.39
N PHE A 54 19.25 28.36 17.54
CA PHE A 54 17.80 28.61 17.49
C PHE A 54 17.34 28.75 16.05
N TRP A 55 16.39 27.91 15.64
CA TRP A 55 15.98 27.79 14.23
C TRP A 55 15.03 28.88 13.78
N ASP A 56 14.14 29.28 14.68
CA ASP A 56 13.22 30.39 14.55
C ASP A 56 13.92 31.70 14.16
N GLU A 57 15.18 31.86 14.55
CA GLU A 57 16.01 33.02 14.18
C GLU A 57 16.73 32.86 12.83
N ASN A 58 16.69 31.66 12.23
CA ASN A 58 17.37 31.36 10.96
C ASN A 58 16.38 30.84 9.90
N PRO A 59 15.77 31.73 9.10
CA PRO A 59 14.76 31.35 8.11
C PRO A 59 15.30 30.40 7.04
N ARG A 60 16.62 30.42 6.76
CA ARG A 60 17.23 29.48 5.80
C ARG A 60 17.19 28.05 6.31
N ILE A 61 17.51 27.85 7.59
CA ILE A 61 17.46 26.52 8.23
C ILE A 61 16.02 26.01 8.27
N VAL A 62 15.07 26.87 8.66
CA VAL A 62 13.63 26.54 8.67
C VAL A 62 13.18 26.09 7.28
N CYS A 63 13.52 26.83 6.23
CA CYS A 63 13.20 26.47 4.85
C CYS A 63 13.77 25.10 4.47
N VAL A 64 15.05 24.81 4.79
CA VAL A 64 15.66 23.50 4.49
C VAL A 64 14.92 22.36 5.19
N ILE A 65 14.57 22.54 6.46
CA ILE A 65 13.82 21.54 7.24
C ILE A 65 12.43 21.31 6.63
N LEU A 66 11.71 22.38 6.32
CA LEU A 66 10.38 22.31 5.72
C LEU A 66 10.40 21.62 4.35
N ILE A 67 11.36 21.96 3.49
CA ILE A 67 11.52 21.33 2.17
C ILE A 67 11.78 19.83 2.33
N LYS A 68 12.74 19.44 3.19
CA LYS A 68 13.06 18.03 3.43
C LYS A 68 11.87 17.26 4.02
N LYS A 69 11.13 17.85 4.96
CA LYS A 69 9.89 17.28 5.50
C LYS A 69 8.86 17.05 4.39
N LYS A 70 8.64 18.04 3.52
CA LYS A 70 7.70 17.92 2.38
C LYS A 70 8.12 16.88 1.35
N THR A 71 9.42 16.72 1.11
CA THR A 71 9.96 15.63 0.27
C THR A 71 9.60 14.26 0.84
N ILE A 72 9.80 14.05 2.15
CA ILE A 72 9.45 12.78 2.82
C ILE A 72 7.95 12.51 2.71
N GLU A 73 7.11 13.49 3.07
CA GLU A 73 5.65 13.37 2.98
C GLU A 73 5.19 13.00 1.57
N ARG A 74 5.74 13.65 0.53
CA ARG A 74 5.41 13.37 -0.87
C ARG A 74 5.78 11.95 -1.29
N ASN A 75 6.99 11.50 -0.95
CA ASN A 75 7.46 10.17 -1.32
C ASN A 75 6.64 9.07 -0.63
N ILE A 76 6.33 9.23 0.66
CA ILE A 76 5.46 8.30 1.40
C ILE A 76 4.06 8.26 0.79
N LYS A 77 3.44 9.42 0.52
CA LYS A 77 2.12 9.47 -0.11
C LYS A 77 2.10 8.75 -1.45
N SER A 78 3.14 8.96 -2.27
CA SER A 78 3.22 8.32 -3.59
C SER A 78 3.35 6.79 -3.49
N LEU A 79 4.16 6.29 -2.55
CA LEU A 79 4.25 4.85 -2.27
C LEU A 79 2.91 4.30 -1.78
N PHE A 80 2.23 5.00 -0.87
CA PHE A 80 0.92 4.60 -0.37
C PHE A 80 -0.10 4.49 -1.51
N PHE A 81 -0.21 5.52 -2.35
CA PHE A 81 -1.10 5.49 -3.52
C PHE A 81 -0.79 4.34 -4.46
N PHE A 82 0.50 4.11 -4.71
CA PHE A 82 0.94 3.00 -5.56
C PHE A 82 0.52 1.64 -5.00
N PHE A 83 0.79 1.37 -3.72
CA PHE A 83 0.42 0.10 -3.09
C PHE A 83 -1.10 -0.08 -3.00
N PHE A 84 -1.83 0.98 -2.63
CA PHE A 84 -3.28 0.95 -2.57
C PHE A 84 -3.89 0.58 -3.94
N HIS A 85 -3.43 1.25 -5.00
CA HIS A 85 -3.91 0.95 -6.34
C HIS A 85 -3.59 -0.48 -6.77
N ARG A 86 -2.37 -0.97 -6.49
CA ARG A 86 -2.00 -2.37 -6.76
C ARG A 86 -2.86 -3.37 -6.02
N THR A 87 -3.19 -3.13 -4.74
CA THR A 87 -4.10 -4.02 -4.00
C THR A 87 -5.49 -4.09 -4.64
N LYS A 88 -6.04 -2.97 -5.10
CA LYS A 88 -7.35 -2.94 -5.79
C LYS A 88 -7.34 -3.64 -7.13
N GLN A 89 -6.26 -3.47 -7.88
CA GLN A 89 -6.05 -4.21 -9.10
C GLN A 89 -6.01 -5.73 -8.85
N ILE A 90 -5.33 -6.18 -7.79
CA ILE A 90 -5.23 -7.62 -7.45
C ILE A 90 -6.59 -8.19 -7.06
N GLU A 91 -7.35 -7.47 -6.22
CA GLU A 91 -8.73 -7.83 -5.87
C GLU A 91 -9.60 -7.97 -7.11
N LEU A 92 -9.58 -6.99 -8.02
CA LEU A 92 -10.37 -7.04 -9.26
C LEU A 92 -10.01 -8.27 -10.11
N LEU A 93 -8.73 -8.58 -10.28
CA LEU A 93 -8.32 -9.79 -10.99
C LEU A 93 -8.82 -11.05 -10.31
N PHE A 94 -8.83 -11.10 -8.98
CA PHE A 94 -9.31 -12.27 -8.25
C PHE A 94 -10.79 -12.53 -8.51
N TRP A 95 -11.60 -11.48 -8.46
CA TRP A 95 -13.03 -11.56 -8.78
C TRP A 95 -13.28 -11.96 -10.23
N LEU A 96 -12.55 -11.35 -11.18
CA LEU A 96 -12.68 -11.66 -12.61
C LEU A 96 -12.28 -13.10 -12.95
N ASN A 97 -11.41 -13.73 -12.16
CA ASN A 97 -10.99 -15.12 -12.33
C ASN A 97 -11.79 -16.10 -11.44
N ASN A 98 -13.02 -15.77 -11.06
CA ASN A 98 -13.91 -16.62 -10.27
C ASN A 98 -13.27 -17.17 -8.99
N PHE A 99 -12.60 -16.31 -8.22
CA PHE A 99 -11.92 -16.67 -6.97
C PHE A 99 -10.77 -17.69 -7.16
N GLY A 100 -10.29 -17.88 -8.38
CA GLY A 100 -9.25 -18.84 -8.73
C GLY A 100 -7.99 -18.15 -9.24
N PHE A 101 -6.84 -18.59 -8.75
CA PHE A 101 -5.55 -18.24 -9.35
C PHE A 101 -4.69 -19.47 -9.53
N SER A 102 -4.26 -19.73 -10.77
CA SER A 102 -3.10 -20.59 -10.98
C SER A 102 -1.86 -19.79 -10.56
N LYS A 103 -1.18 -20.25 -9.51
CA LYS A 103 0.05 -19.61 -9.00
C LYS A 103 1.11 -19.47 -10.09
N HIS A 104 1.09 -20.35 -11.10
CA HIS A 104 2.00 -20.33 -12.24
C HIS A 104 1.76 -19.16 -13.20
N PHE A 105 0.52 -18.74 -13.42
CA PHE A 105 0.22 -17.69 -14.41
C PHE A 105 0.56 -16.29 -13.88
N PHE A 106 0.35 -16.05 -12.59
CA PHE A 106 0.54 -14.73 -11.98
C PHE A 106 1.83 -14.58 -11.15
N SER A 107 2.64 -15.63 -11.02
CA SER A 107 3.92 -15.57 -10.29
C SER A 107 4.89 -14.54 -10.87
N HIS A 108 4.78 -14.25 -12.16
CA HIS A 108 5.59 -13.24 -12.85
C HIS A 108 5.12 -11.80 -12.62
N TYR A 109 3.88 -11.60 -12.18
CA TYR A 109 3.27 -10.27 -12.00
C TYR A 109 3.18 -9.84 -10.54
N PHE A 110 3.01 -10.80 -9.63
CA PHE A 110 2.87 -10.54 -8.20
C PHE A 110 4.15 -10.86 -7.44
N SER A 111 4.49 -9.96 -6.53
CA SER A 111 5.46 -10.20 -5.47
C SER A 111 4.96 -11.28 -4.50
N LYS A 112 5.90 -11.88 -3.76
CA LYS A 112 5.56 -12.83 -2.68
C LYS A 112 4.61 -12.23 -1.65
N GLN A 113 4.75 -10.94 -1.36
CA GLN A 113 3.92 -10.20 -0.42
C GLN A 113 2.49 -10.03 -0.94
N GLU A 114 2.32 -9.76 -2.23
CA GLU A 114 1.01 -9.67 -2.87
C GLU A 114 0.27 -11.01 -2.87
N PHE A 115 0.97 -12.13 -3.09
CA PHE A 115 0.37 -13.45 -2.89
C PHE A 115 -0.04 -13.71 -1.44
N LYS A 116 0.78 -13.28 -0.46
CA LYS A 116 0.42 -13.42 0.95
C LYS A 116 -0.84 -12.62 1.29
N TYR A 117 -0.93 -11.38 0.80
CA TYR A 117 -2.11 -10.53 0.92
C TYR A 117 -3.35 -11.24 0.37
N LEU A 118 -3.24 -11.75 -0.85
CA LEU A 118 -4.33 -12.39 -1.56
C LEU A 118 -4.84 -13.66 -0.87
N ASN A 119 -3.93 -14.46 -0.28
CA ASN A 119 -4.33 -15.62 0.51
C ASN A 119 -5.16 -15.22 1.74
N ILE A 120 -4.76 -14.17 2.45
CA ILE A 120 -5.52 -13.63 3.59
C ILE A 120 -6.88 -13.11 3.12
N TYR A 121 -6.90 -12.37 2.02
CA TYR A 121 -8.13 -11.84 1.44
C TYR A 121 -9.13 -12.96 1.06
N ASN A 122 -8.64 -14.04 0.43
CA ASN A 122 -9.46 -15.21 0.09
C ASN A 122 -9.99 -15.92 1.34
N GLN A 123 -9.18 -16.06 2.39
CA GLN A 123 -9.63 -16.63 3.67
C GLN A 123 -10.79 -15.83 4.27
N ILE A 124 -10.65 -14.51 4.36
CA ILE A 124 -11.70 -13.62 4.89
C ILE A 124 -13.00 -13.75 4.07
N LEU A 125 -12.90 -13.82 2.74
CA LEU A 125 -14.07 -14.00 1.88
C LEU A 125 -14.76 -15.35 2.10
N ASN A 126 -13.99 -16.44 2.20
CA ASN A 126 -14.55 -17.76 2.46
C ASN A 126 -15.25 -17.81 3.82
N ASP A 127 -14.66 -17.23 4.85
CA ASP A 127 -15.28 -17.14 6.18
C ASP A 127 -16.61 -16.36 6.10
N TYR A 128 -16.63 -15.26 5.36
CA TYR A 128 -17.84 -14.47 5.16
C TYR A 128 -18.93 -15.23 4.37
N PHE A 129 -18.57 -15.93 3.29
CA PHE A 129 -19.52 -16.74 2.52
C PHE A 129 -20.08 -17.90 3.35
N ASN A 130 -19.24 -18.58 4.14
CA ASN A 130 -19.68 -19.63 5.05
C ASN A 130 -20.67 -19.10 6.09
N GLN A 131 -20.41 -17.92 6.67
CA GLN A 131 -21.35 -17.27 7.59
C GLN A 131 -22.70 -16.98 6.92
N ILE A 132 -22.70 -16.46 5.69
CA ILE A 132 -23.94 -16.22 4.93
C ILE A 132 -24.68 -17.54 4.70
N GLN A 133 -23.99 -18.59 4.25
CA GLN A 133 -24.60 -19.88 3.98
C GLN A 133 -25.23 -20.50 5.23
N ILE A 134 -24.53 -20.45 6.37
CA ILE A 134 -25.07 -20.91 7.67
C ILE A 134 -26.32 -20.11 8.04
N ASN A 135 -26.31 -18.78 7.85
CA ASN A 135 -27.45 -17.93 8.17
C ASN A 135 -28.66 -18.19 7.26
N LEU A 136 -28.43 -18.48 5.98
CA LEU A 136 -29.49 -18.86 5.04
C LEU A 136 -30.09 -20.22 5.42
N LEU A 137 -29.26 -21.24 5.68
CA LEU A 137 -29.70 -22.56 6.12
C LEU A 137 -30.50 -22.52 7.43
N LYS A 138 -30.07 -21.69 8.39
CA LYS A 138 -30.82 -21.47 9.65
C LYS A 138 -32.18 -20.82 9.41
N LYS A 139 -32.27 -19.87 8.46
CA LYS A 139 -33.55 -19.26 8.07
C LYS A 139 -34.49 -20.29 7.45
N ASP A 140 -33.99 -21.12 6.53
CA ASP A 140 -34.79 -22.15 5.88
C ASP A 140 -35.32 -23.19 6.88
N GLN A 141 -34.50 -23.56 7.88
CA GLN A 141 -34.94 -24.40 9.00
C GLN A 141 -36.05 -23.73 9.84
N PHE A 142 -35.89 -22.45 10.16
CA PHE A 142 -36.89 -21.69 10.91
C PHE A 142 -38.23 -21.58 10.16
N PHE A 143 -38.19 -21.43 8.83
CA PHE A 143 -39.39 -21.48 7.99
C PHE A 143 -39.99 -22.90 7.96
N SER A 144 -39.18 -23.95 7.84
CA SER A 144 -39.71 -25.32 7.85
C SER A 144 -40.35 -25.73 9.18
N GLU A 145 -39.85 -25.23 10.32
CA GLU A 145 -40.43 -25.50 11.65
C GLU A 145 -41.70 -24.68 11.91
N THR A 146 -41.85 -23.50 11.31
CA THR A 146 -43.05 -22.65 11.47
C THR A 146 -44.22 -23.06 10.58
N PHE A 147 -44.00 -23.89 9.55
CA PHE A 147 -45.06 -24.45 8.69
C PHE A 147 -45.52 -25.86 9.12
N LEU A 148 -44.99 -26.42 10.21
CA LEU A 148 -45.36 -27.75 10.73
C LEU A 148 -46.14 -27.71 12.06
N SER A 149 -46.68 -26.55 12.44
CA SER A 149 -47.66 -26.43 13.52
C SER A 149 -49.01 -25.97 12.96
N ASP A 150 -49.77 -26.92 12.43
CA ASP A 150 -51.24 -26.97 12.44
C ASP A 150 -51.69 -28.43 12.22
#